data_AF-V6LD49-F1
#
_entry.id   AF-V6LD49-F1
#
_cell.length_a   1.000
_cell.length_b   1.000
_cell.length_c   1.000
_cell.angle_alpha   90.00
_cell.angle_beta   90.00
_cell.angle_gamma   90.00
#
_symmetry.space_group_name_H-M   'P 1'
#
loop_
_entity.id
_entity.type
_entity.pdbx_description
1 polymer ?
#
loop_
_entity_poly.entity_id
_entity_poly.type
_entity_poly.pdbx_seq_one_letter_code
_entity_poly.pdbx_strand_id
1 'polypeptide(L)'
;MTETGTCSNTVLNCKAGYFCPAEDSTTVNCEPCSEDMVYGQSCYCQDSKYISNCQECAGNQCSKCVRNTFLSNNKCLDCPSNCDTCANNNSCITCSEGYEKNQNTGICEVSCKNEDGYQPIEVYLGEQSTQMALSRIANCILSDSDKICYFCSPQGYVTTVEGQCTKNCENIQNGNYCKDGVPTACVEGLTSQCTCGIAKNCESCDETGNKCKKCLPHIQVDSTGECGKCDDGYELHAKLCWLSEIKDPPAPPPVPVPGPVPVVVNKLGGGAIAGITIAVVIVVGVVCVGTFLFLKKKFYNVAVEIRNNLK
;
A
#
# COMPACT_ATOMS: atom_id res chain seq x y z
N MET A 1 12.47 -26.08 -41.47
CA MET A 1 12.34 -25.34 -40.19
C MET A 1 13.45 -25.86 -39.30
N THR A 2 14.29 -24.98 -38.77
CA THR A 2 15.31 -25.34 -37.78
C THR A 2 14.59 -25.81 -36.52
N GLU A 3 14.90 -27.01 -36.06
CA GLU A 3 14.28 -27.61 -34.88
C GLU A 3 14.77 -26.86 -33.63
N THR A 4 13.92 -26.01 -33.04
CA THR A 4 14.30 -25.14 -31.89
C THR A 4 14.17 -25.85 -30.55
N GLY A 5 13.42 -26.95 -30.51
CA GLY A 5 13.01 -27.64 -29.30
C GLY A 5 11.72 -27.06 -28.71
N THR A 6 11.25 -27.71 -27.64
CA THR A 6 10.09 -27.27 -26.87
C THR A 6 10.42 -27.21 -25.39
N CYS A 7 9.71 -26.39 -24.64
CA CYS A 7 10.01 -26.19 -23.23
C CYS A 7 8.80 -25.71 -22.43
N SER A 8 8.93 -25.83 -21.10
CA SER A 8 8.05 -25.25 -20.08
C SER A 8 8.88 -25.02 -18.81
N ASN A 9 8.26 -24.63 -17.71
CA ASN A 9 8.94 -24.57 -16.41
C ASN A 9 9.43 -25.94 -15.88
N THR A 10 8.99 -27.04 -16.49
CA THR A 10 9.34 -28.43 -16.12
C THR A 10 9.96 -29.23 -17.26
N VAL A 11 9.86 -28.74 -18.49
CA VAL A 11 10.42 -29.35 -19.70
C VAL A 11 11.55 -28.48 -20.25
N LEU A 12 12.77 -29.01 -20.31
CA LEU A 12 13.97 -28.24 -20.63
C LEU A 12 14.65 -28.72 -21.93
N ASN A 13 13.90 -28.75 -23.04
CA ASN A 13 14.38 -29.35 -24.30
C ASN A 13 14.75 -28.35 -25.40
N CYS A 14 15.05 -27.09 -25.05
CA CYS A 14 15.53 -26.11 -26.04
C CYS A 14 16.93 -26.46 -26.57
N LYS A 15 17.16 -26.14 -27.84
CA LYS A 15 18.46 -26.24 -28.50
C LYS A 15 19.38 -25.09 -28.11
N ALA A 16 20.69 -25.29 -28.29
CA ALA A 16 21.67 -24.23 -28.07
C ALA A 16 21.34 -22.98 -28.92
N GLY A 17 21.39 -21.79 -28.30
CA GLY A 17 21.02 -20.51 -28.93
C GLY A 17 19.53 -20.16 -28.84
N TYR A 18 18.73 -20.93 -28.10
CA TYR A 18 17.32 -20.67 -27.85
C TYR A 18 17.03 -20.55 -26.35
N PHE A 19 15.95 -19.85 -25.99
CA PHE A 19 15.45 -19.72 -24.61
C PHE A 19 14.00 -20.21 -24.53
N CYS A 20 13.53 -20.40 -23.29
CA CYS A 20 12.16 -20.78 -23.02
C CYS A 20 11.30 -19.56 -22.63
N PRO A 21 10.24 -19.22 -23.39
CA PRO A 21 9.35 -18.12 -23.02
C PRO A 21 8.22 -18.52 -22.05
N ALA A 22 8.01 -19.82 -21.81
CA ALA A 22 6.94 -20.28 -20.92
C ALA A 22 7.28 -20.06 -19.43
N GLU A 23 6.31 -19.50 -18.70
CA GLU A 23 6.38 -19.27 -17.25
C GLU A 23 5.63 -20.36 -16.45
N ASP A 24 4.82 -21.18 -17.11
CA ASP A 24 4.02 -22.24 -16.51
C ASP A 24 4.36 -23.63 -17.10
N SER A 25 3.52 -24.62 -16.79
CA SER A 25 3.70 -26.01 -17.25
C SER A 25 3.36 -26.23 -18.72
N THR A 26 2.80 -25.23 -19.40
CA THR A 26 2.41 -25.31 -20.81
C THR A 26 3.66 -25.39 -21.67
N THR A 27 3.72 -26.43 -22.50
CA THR A 27 4.85 -26.62 -23.40
C THR A 27 4.70 -25.74 -24.63
N VAL A 28 5.72 -24.92 -24.90
CA VAL A 28 5.78 -23.99 -26.03
C VAL A 28 7.04 -24.26 -26.87
N ASN A 29 7.10 -23.67 -28.06
CA ASN A 29 8.33 -23.69 -28.87
C ASN A 29 9.38 -22.77 -28.26
N CYS A 30 10.63 -23.19 -28.31
CA CYS A 30 11.74 -22.34 -27.87
C CYS A 30 11.99 -21.22 -28.89
N GLU A 31 12.35 -20.04 -28.36
CA GLU A 31 12.60 -18.83 -29.15
C GLU A 31 14.09 -18.50 -29.19
N PRO A 32 14.62 -17.86 -30.25
CA PRO A 32 16.02 -17.49 -30.31
C PRO A 32 16.41 -16.58 -29.13
N CYS A 33 17.57 -16.80 -28.52
CA CYS A 33 18.04 -15.89 -27.47
C CYS A 33 18.14 -14.46 -28.02
N SER A 34 17.57 -13.51 -27.27
CA SER A 34 17.36 -12.14 -27.72
C SER A 34 17.66 -11.13 -26.62
N GLU A 35 17.76 -9.85 -26.99
CA GLU A 35 17.93 -8.77 -26.02
C GLU A 35 16.66 -8.44 -25.22
N ASP A 36 15.51 -8.97 -25.65
CA ASP A 36 14.21 -8.77 -25.00
C ASP A 36 13.94 -9.78 -23.89
N MET A 37 14.85 -10.73 -23.68
CA MET A 37 14.76 -11.71 -22.59
C MET A 37 14.72 -11.01 -21.24
N VAL A 38 13.77 -11.44 -20.40
CA VAL A 38 13.53 -10.84 -19.07
C VAL A 38 14.13 -11.69 -17.96
N TYR A 39 14.18 -11.11 -16.75
CA TYR A 39 14.64 -11.79 -15.55
C TYR A 39 13.93 -13.15 -15.36
N GLY A 40 14.68 -14.20 -15.03
CA GLY A 40 14.19 -15.57 -14.90
C GLY A 40 14.27 -16.38 -16.21
N GLN A 41 14.25 -15.72 -17.37
CA GLN A 41 14.47 -16.40 -18.65
C GLN A 41 15.97 -16.68 -18.86
N SER A 42 16.26 -17.75 -19.61
CA SER A 42 17.63 -18.25 -19.73
C SER A 42 17.91 -18.85 -21.09
N CYS A 43 19.00 -18.41 -21.69
CA CYS A 43 19.51 -18.92 -22.94
C CYS A 43 20.15 -20.29 -22.72
N TYR A 44 19.84 -21.22 -23.61
CA TYR A 44 20.47 -22.53 -23.64
C TYR A 44 21.81 -22.39 -24.36
N CYS A 45 22.92 -22.47 -23.62
CA CYS A 45 24.26 -22.44 -24.21
C CYS A 45 24.69 -23.82 -24.74
N GLN A 46 23.98 -24.87 -24.34
CA GLN A 46 24.08 -26.22 -24.86
C GLN A 46 22.67 -26.81 -24.97
N ASP A 47 22.50 -27.81 -25.84
CA ASP A 47 21.24 -28.53 -25.95
C ASP A 47 20.75 -29.02 -24.58
N SER A 48 19.52 -28.63 -24.24
CA SER A 48 18.85 -28.94 -22.97
C SER A 48 19.55 -28.47 -21.71
N LYS A 49 20.54 -27.56 -21.82
CA LYS A 49 21.27 -26.99 -20.68
C LYS A 49 21.35 -25.47 -20.79
N TYR A 50 20.61 -24.80 -19.92
CA TYR A 50 20.64 -23.36 -19.77
C TYR A 50 21.57 -22.93 -18.63
N ILE A 51 22.03 -21.69 -18.72
CA ILE A 51 22.67 -20.98 -17.61
C ILE A 51 21.65 -19.96 -17.12
N SER A 52 21.26 -20.03 -15.84
CA SER A 52 20.24 -19.15 -15.28
C SER A 52 20.54 -17.68 -15.56
N ASN A 53 19.52 -16.94 -16.01
CA ASN A 53 19.59 -15.50 -16.33
C ASN A 53 20.61 -15.15 -17.43
N CYS A 54 21.04 -16.13 -18.23
CA CYS A 54 21.94 -15.88 -19.34
C CYS A 54 21.17 -15.37 -20.56
N GLN A 55 21.64 -14.28 -21.16
CA GLN A 55 21.06 -13.69 -22.36
C GLN A 55 21.82 -14.14 -23.62
N GLU A 56 23.15 -14.18 -23.57
CA GLU A 56 23.99 -14.56 -24.70
C GLU A 56 25.08 -15.54 -24.28
N CYS A 57 25.39 -16.48 -25.17
CA CYS A 57 26.39 -17.51 -24.94
C CYS A 57 27.62 -17.30 -25.83
N ALA A 58 28.81 -17.39 -25.26
CA ALA A 58 30.07 -17.58 -25.98
C ALA A 58 30.47 -19.06 -25.88
N GLY A 59 30.00 -19.87 -26.84
CA GLY A 59 30.10 -21.32 -26.77
C GLY A 59 29.29 -21.86 -25.60
N ASN A 60 29.96 -22.56 -24.67
CA ASN A 60 29.31 -23.21 -23.52
C ASN A 60 29.26 -22.32 -22.26
N GLN A 61 29.60 -21.04 -22.38
CA GLN A 61 29.68 -20.10 -21.26
C GLN A 61 28.77 -18.91 -21.52
N CYS A 62 28.24 -18.31 -20.46
CA CYS A 62 27.48 -17.09 -20.58
C CYS A 62 28.41 -15.91 -20.85
N SER A 63 28.13 -15.13 -21.89
CA SER A 63 28.87 -13.91 -22.24
C SER A 63 28.14 -12.63 -21.84
N LYS A 64 26.81 -12.69 -21.73
CA LYS A 64 25.97 -11.55 -21.33
C LYS A 64 24.77 -12.07 -20.56
N CYS A 65 24.41 -11.36 -19.49
CA CYS A 65 23.29 -11.70 -18.64
C CYS A 65 22.09 -10.79 -18.93
N VAL A 66 20.88 -11.27 -18.62
CA VAL A 66 19.66 -10.46 -18.72
C VAL A 66 19.69 -9.30 -17.72
N ARG A 67 18.78 -8.33 -17.88
CA ARG A 67 18.64 -7.21 -16.94
C ARG A 67 18.47 -7.69 -15.49
N ASN A 68 18.85 -6.82 -14.55
CA ASN A 68 18.87 -7.09 -13.11
C ASN A 68 19.91 -8.11 -12.65
N THR A 69 20.84 -8.52 -13.52
CA THR A 69 21.96 -9.40 -13.18
C THR A 69 23.29 -8.94 -13.78
N PHE A 70 24.40 -9.47 -13.27
CA PHE A 70 25.75 -9.23 -13.79
C PHE A 70 26.55 -10.53 -13.95
N LEU A 71 27.46 -10.53 -14.92
CA LEU A 71 28.31 -11.67 -15.22
C LEU A 71 29.47 -11.76 -14.21
N SER A 72 29.54 -12.88 -13.48
CA SER A 72 30.66 -13.22 -12.61
C SER A 72 30.96 -14.71 -12.69
N ASN A 73 32.21 -15.06 -13.01
CA ASN A 73 32.65 -16.45 -13.12
C ASN A 73 31.73 -17.33 -14.00
N ASN A 74 31.35 -16.83 -15.18
CA ASN A 74 30.45 -17.48 -16.14
C ASN A 74 29.01 -17.72 -15.65
N LYS A 75 28.61 -17.06 -14.56
CA LYS A 75 27.26 -17.10 -14.01
C LYS A 75 26.69 -15.70 -13.95
N CYS A 76 25.37 -15.62 -14.06
CA CYS A 76 24.64 -14.38 -13.87
C CYS A 76 24.18 -14.31 -12.42
N LEU A 77 24.71 -13.34 -11.69
CA LEU A 77 24.37 -13.08 -10.29
C LEU A 77 23.45 -11.87 -10.22
N ASP A 78 22.54 -11.87 -9.25
CA ASP A 78 21.59 -10.79 -9.09
C ASP A 78 22.28 -9.47 -8.74
N CYS A 79 21.79 -8.39 -9.34
CA CYS A 79 22.13 -7.04 -8.94
C CYS A 79 21.54 -6.71 -7.55
N PRO A 80 22.04 -5.65 -6.88
CA PRO A 80 21.36 -5.08 -5.72
C PRO A 80 19.88 -4.78 -6.02
N SER A 81 19.05 -4.73 -5.00
CA SER A 81 17.63 -4.36 -5.15
C SER A 81 17.46 -3.06 -5.95
N ASN A 82 16.39 -3.00 -6.76
CA ASN A 82 16.00 -1.82 -7.55
C ASN A 82 17.03 -1.38 -8.60
N CYS A 83 17.91 -2.29 -9.01
CA CYS A 83 18.97 -2.04 -9.97
C CYS A 83 18.73 -2.79 -11.28
N ASP A 84 18.75 -2.08 -12.40
CA ASP A 84 18.62 -2.67 -13.75
C ASP A 84 19.95 -3.20 -14.28
N THR A 85 21.04 -2.48 -14.03
CA THR A 85 22.38 -2.91 -14.44
C THR A 85 23.39 -2.61 -13.35
N CYS A 86 24.26 -3.57 -13.05
CA CYS A 86 25.27 -3.47 -12.01
C CYS A 86 26.61 -4.05 -12.47
N ALA A 87 27.71 -3.60 -11.84
CA ALA A 87 29.02 -4.20 -12.04
C ALA A 87 29.29 -5.37 -11.08
N ASN A 88 28.63 -5.36 -9.93
CA ASN A 88 28.73 -6.35 -8.86
C ASN A 88 27.51 -6.25 -7.93
N ASN A 89 27.44 -7.15 -6.97
CA ASN A 89 26.33 -7.28 -6.01
C ASN A 89 26.22 -6.13 -4.98
N ASN A 90 27.14 -5.16 -4.97
CA ASN A 90 27.18 -4.06 -4.00
C ASN A 90 27.07 -2.68 -4.66
N SER A 91 26.97 -2.60 -5.99
CA SER A 91 26.95 -1.30 -6.69
C SER A 91 26.05 -1.35 -7.91
N CYS A 92 25.16 -0.37 -8.03
CA CYS A 92 24.32 -0.22 -9.20
C CYS A 92 24.88 0.80 -10.20
N ILE A 93 24.74 0.53 -11.50
CA ILE A 93 25.08 1.45 -12.58
C ILE A 93 23.84 2.24 -12.97
N THR A 94 22.76 1.54 -13.34
CA THR A 94 21.47 2.13 -13.74
C THR A 94 20.37 1.58 -12.86
N CYS A 95 19.60 2.48 -12.23
CA CYS A 95 18.46 2.12 -11.40
C CYS A 95 17.24 1.76 -12.23
N SER A 96 16.42 0.87 -11.67
CA SER A 96 15.09 0.59 -12.21
C SER A 96 14.22 1.85 -12.21
N GLU A 97 13.21 1.87 -13.08
CA GLU A 97 12.29 2.99 -13.18
C GLU A 97 11.67 3.35 -11.81
N GLY A 98 11.67 4.65 -11.48
CA GLY A 98 11.21 5.15 -10.18
C GLY A 98 12.27 5.20 -9.07
N TYR A 99 13.48 4.71 -9.31
CA TYR A 99 14.59 4.73 -8.36
C TYR A 99 15.74 5.61 -8.87
N GLU A 100 16.49 6.20 -7.95
CA GLU A 100 17.68 6.99 -8.21
C GLU A 100 18.88 6.48 -7.43
N LYS A 101 20.06 6.66 -8.02
CA LYS A 101 21.30 6.16 -7.44
C LYS A 101 21.75 7.07 -6.31
N ASN A 102 21.83 6.53 -5.10
CA ASN A 102 22.45 7.21 -3.98
C ASN A 102 23.96 7.35 -4.25
N GLN A 103 24.46 8.58 -4.26
CA GLN A 103 25.85 8.86 -4.60
C GLN A 103 26.85 8.41 -3.53
N ASN A 104 26.40 8.21 -2.29
CA ASN A 104 27.24 7.79 -1.17
C ASN A 104 27.38 6.26 -1.12
N THR A 105 26.27 5.53 -1.28
CA THR A 105 26.24 4.06 -1.19
C THR A 105 26.47 3.40 -2.55
N GLY A 106 26.14 4.09 -3.64
CA GLY A 106 26.14 3.54 -5.00
C GLY A 106 24.99 2.58 -5.28
N ILE A 107 23.98 2.51 -4.40
CA ILE A 107 22.78 1.65 -4.52
C ILE A 107 21.58 2.49 -4.97
N CYS A 108 20.58 1.83 -5.57
CA CYS A 108 19.36 2.47 -6.03
C CYS A 108 18.30 2.51 -4.94
N GLU A 109 17.92 3.72 -4.62
CA GLU A 109 16.94 4.05 -3.59
C GLU A 109 15.85 4.87 -4.26
N VAL A 110 14.64 4.89 -3.71
CA VAL A 110 13.61 5.78 -4.28
C VAL A 110 14.10 7.20 -4.02
N SER A 111 14.17 8.00 -5.08
CA SER A 111 14.47 9.41 -4.88
C SER A 111 13.26 10.11 -4.31
N CYS A 112 13.38 10.51 -3.06
CA CYS A 112 12.55 11.56 -2.51
C CYS A 112 13.00 12.88 -3.15
N LYS A 113 12.64 13.11 -4.41
CA LYS A 113 12.64 14.47 -4.95
C LYS A 113 11.57 15.22 -4.16
N ASN A 114 12.04 16.09 -3.28
CA ASN A 114 11.23 16.96 -2.46
C ASN A 114 10.48 17.96 -3.35
N GLU A 115 9.45 17.50 -4.04
CA GLU A 115 8.30 18.33 -4.42
C GLU A 115 6.98 17.71 -3.95
N ASP A 116 6.90 16.40 -3.71
CA ASP A 116 5.79 15.77 -2.98
C ASP A 116 6.32 14.72 -1.99
N GLY A 117 6.18 15.03 -0.70
CA GLY A 117 6.89 14.37 0.41
C GLY A 117 6.44 12.94 0.71
N TYR A 118 7.03 11.96 0.04
CA TYR A 118 7.00 10.55 0.44
C TYR A 118 8.43 10.02 0.57
N GLN A 119 8.78 9.52 1.76
CA GLN A 119 10.03 8.76 1.98
C GLN A 119 9.74 7.27 2.08
N PRO A 120 10.52 6.38 1.43
CA PRO A 120 10.48 4.96 1.72
C PRO A 120 11.23 4.65 3.00
N ILE A 121 10.74 3.57 3.60
CA ILE A 121 11.23 2.92 4.80
C ILE A 121 12.58 2.25 4.50
N GLU A 122 13.66 2.76 5.08
CA GLU A 122 14.82 1.93 5.41
C GLU A 122 14.86 1.64 6.91
N VAL A 123 15.06 0.37 7.20
CA VAL A 123 15.03 -0.29 8.49
C VAL A 123 16.37 -0.09 9.20
N TYR A 124 16.31 0.64 10.32
CA TYR A 124 17.06 0.49 11.59
C TYR A 124 18.58 0.77 11.65
N LEU A 125 18.98 1.75 12.51
CA LEU A 125 19.66 1.56 13.82
C LEU A 125 20.25 2.90 14.31
N GLY A 126 19.90 3.30 15.54
CA GLY A 126 20.68 4.28 16.31
C GLY A 126 20.22 5.74 16.22
N GLU A 127 19.69 6.19 17.35
CA GLU A 127 19.66 7.58 17.85
C GLU A 127 18.90 8.68 17.08
N GLN A 128 17.87 9.16 17.79
CA GLN A 128 17.36 10.53 17.86
C GLN A 128 17.29 11.36 16.56
N SER A 129 16.03 11.52 16.13
CA SER A 129 15.46 12.75 15.58
C SER A 129 16.01 13.27 14.26
N THR A 130 15.35 12.85 13.17
CA THR A 130 15.15 13.72 11.99
C THR A 130 13.75 13.52 11.44
N GLN A 131 12.82 14.24 12.06
CA GLN A 131 11.67 14.95 11.47
C GLN A 131 11.13 14.41 10.13
N MET A 132 10.49 13.24 10.16
CA MET A 132 9.47 12.88 9.16
C MET A 132 8.24 13.76 9.38
N ALA A 133 7.51 14.05 8.29
CA ALA A 133 6.28 14.84 8.29
C ALA A 133 5.43 14.54 9.53
N LEU A 134 5.05 15.60 10.24
CA LEU A 134 4.20 15.55 11.43
C LEU A 134 2.85 14.90 11.07
N SER A 135 2.79 13.57 11.04
CA SER A 135 1.54 12.87 11.28
C SER A 135 1.05 13.37 12.63
N ARG A 136 -0.17 13.91 12.67
CA ARG A 136 -0.80 14.31 13.94
C ARG A 136 -1.07 13.09 14.84
N ILE A 137 -0.99 11.89 14.28
CA ILE A 137 -1.12 10.63 14.99
C ILE A 137 0.25 10.27 15.57
N ALA A 138 0.37 10.40 16.88
CA ALA A 138 1.61 10.09 17.58
C ALA A 138 2.04 8.64 17.30
N ASN A 139 3.33 8.45 17.02
CA ASN A 139 3.96 7.16 16.74
C ASN A 139 3.53 6.51 15.41
N CYS A 140 2.95 7.27 14.49
CA CYS A 140 2.71 6.83 13.13
C CYS A 140 3.94 7.04 12.24
N ILE A 141 4.30 6.02 11.46
CA ILE A 141 5.36 6.05 10.43
C ILE A 141 4.75 6.29 9.05
N LEU A 142 3.62 5.66 8.74
CA LEU A 142 2.96 5.75 7.43
C LEU A 142 1.50 6.12 7.60
N SER A 143 1.04 7.20 6.96
CA SER A 143 -0.34 7.68 7.01
C SER A 143 -0.80 8.19 5.66
N ASP A 144 -2.09 8.04 5.36
CA ASP A 144 -2.73 8.67 4.18
C ASP A 144 -3.24 10.08 4.47
N SER A 145 -3.60 10.32 5.73
CA SER A 145 -4.26 11.53 6.18
C SER A 145 -3.87 11.85 7.62
N ASP A 146 -4.39 12.95 8.15
CA ASP A 146 -4.23 13.29 9.56
C ASP A 146 -5.03 12.38 10.53
N LYS A 147 -5.80 11.41 9.99
CA LYS A 147 -6.72 10.55 10.77
C LYS A 147 -6.40 9.06 10.72
N ILE A 148 -5.74 8.57 9.68
CA ILE A 148 -5.46 7.14 9.51
C ILE A 148 -3.96 6.90 9.41
N CYS A 149 -3.45 6.11 10.34
CA CYS A 149 -2.11 5.55 10.32
C CYS A 149 -2.15 4.11 9.78
N TYR A 150 -1.45 3.87 8.68
CA TYR A 150 -1.26 2.55 8.11
C TYR A 150 -0.18 1.77 8.86
N PHE A 151 0.88 2.43 9.32
CA PHE A 151 1.99 1.74 9.97
C PHE A 151 2.48 2.50 11.20
N CYS A 152 2.28 1.92 12.38
CA CYS A 152 2.78 2.46 13.64
C CYS A 152 4.24 2.07 13.89
N SER A 153 4.92 2.81 14.76
CA SER A 153 6.29 2.53 15.17
C SER A 153 6.40 1.10 15.73
N PRO A 154 7.17 0.21 15.10
CA PRO A 154 7.28 -1.18 15.56
C PRO A 154 7.95 -1.28 16.93
N GLN A 155 8.63 -0.21 17.36
CA GLN A 155 9.22 -0.09 18.70
C GLN A 155 8.15 0.33 19.72
N GLY A 156 7.26 -0.61 20.02
CA GLY A 156 6.32 -0.48 21.14
C GLY A 156 4.93 0.01 20.76
N TYR A 157 4.55 0.05 19.48
CA TYR A 157 3.19 0.36 19.04
C TYR A 157 2.64 -0.68 18.05
N VAL A 158 1.32 -0.79 18.00
CA VAL A 158 0.57 -1.61 17.06
C VAL A 158 -0.52 -0.76 16.40
N THR A 159 -0.73 -0.99 15.09
CA THR A 159 -1.80 -0.34 14.34
C THR A 159 -3.15 -0.98 14.66
N THR A 160 -4.15 -0.16 14.93
CA THR A 160 -5.54 -0.61 15.10
C THR A 160 -6.29 -0.63 13.76
N VAL A 161 -7.42 -1.34 13.71
CA VAL A 161 -8.33 -1.38 12.53
C VAL A 161 -8.91 -0.01 12.17
N GLU A 162 -8.84 0.96 13.08
CA GLU A 162 -9.25 2.35 12.87
C GLU A 162 -8.09 3.26 12.44
N GLY A 163 -6.88 2.72 12.30
CA GLY A 163 -5.70 3.48 11.90
C GLY A 163 -5.09 4.32 13.03
N GLN A 164 -5.30 3.94 14.28
CA GLN A 164 -4.63 4.56 15.43
C GLN A 164 -3.47 3.70 15.93
N CYS A 165 -2.46 4.34 16.52
CA CYS A 165 -1.33 3.68 17.15
C CYS A 165 -1.55 3.53 18.65
N THR A 166 -1.62 2.28 19.12
CA THR A 166 -1.72 1.97 20.55
C THR A 166 -0.47 1.23 21.01
N LYS A 167 -0.21 1.26 22.32
CA LYS A 167 0.98 0.61 22.87
C LYS A 167 0.94 -0.89 22.59
N ASN A 168 2.06 -1.44 22.15
CA ASN A 168 2.23 -2.86 21.89
C ASN A 168 2.40 -3.64 23.21
N CYS A 169 2.13 -4.93 23.14
CA CYS A 169 2.25 -5.88 24.24
C CYS A 169 3.50 -6.73 24.02
N GLU A 170 4.33 -6.85 25.04
CA GLU A 170 5.45 -7.79 25.00
C GLU A 170 4.95 -9.20 25.34
N ASN A 171 5.46 -10.20 24.61
CA ASN A 171 5.21 -11.63 24.88
C ASN A 171 3.72 -12.02 24.95
N ILE A 172 2.91 -11.46 24.04
CA ILE A 172 1.48 -11.78 23.97
C ILE A 172 1.25 -13.26 23.65
N GLN A 173 0.36 -13.90 24.41
CA GLN A 173 0.03 -15.32 24.23
C GLN A 173 -1.07 -15.51 23.19
N ASN A 174 -1.09 -16.70 22.56
CA ASN A 174 -2.18 -17.08 21.64
C ASN A 174 -3.55 -16.93 22.32
N GLY A 175 -4.55 -16.47 21.55
CA GLY A 175 -5.89 -16.16 22.05
C GLY A 175 -6.00 -14.80 22.74
N ASN A 176 -4.96 -13.96 22.69
CA ASN A 176 -5.02 -12.58 23.16
C ASN A 176 -4.66 -11.58 22.05
N TYR A 177 -5.26 -10.40 22.13
CA TYR A 177 -4.92 -9.21 21.36
C TYR A 177 -4.37 -8.13 22.28
N CYS A 178 -3.65 -7.17 21.70
CA CYS A 178 -3.09 -6.09 22.49
C CYS A 178 -4.06 -4.91 22.56
N LYS A 179 -4.53 -4.62 23.78
CA LYS A 179 -5.35 -3.44 24.07
C LYS A 179 -4.53 -2.45 24.88
N ASP A 180 -3.99 -1.44 24.20
CA ASP A 180 -3.23 -0.35 24.84
C ASP A 180 -2.08 -0.83 25.74
N GLY A 181 -1.34 -1.85 25.29
CA GLY A 181 -0.22 -2.44 26.02
C GLY A 181 -0.62 -3.51 27.05
N VAL A 182 -1.91 -3.85 27.13
CA VAL A 182 -2.43 -4.92 28.00
C VAL A 182 -2.92 -6.10 27.16
N PRO A 183 -2.31 -7.30 27.32
CA PRO A 183 -2.83 -8.52 26.71
C PRO A 183 -4.25 -8.79 27.19
N THR A 184 -5.19 -8.84 26.26
CA THR A 184 -6.62 -9.03 26.52
C THR A 184 -7.13 -10.19 25.69
N ALA A 185 -8.02 -11.02 26.23
CA ALA A 185 -8.60 -12.14 25.50
C ALA A 185 -9.29 -11.66 24.21
N CYS A 186 -9.16 -12.43 23.13
CA CYS A 186 -9.79 -12.10 21.85
C CYS A 186 -11.31 -12.21 21.95
N VAL A 187 -11.99 -11.16 21.50
CA VAL A 187 -13.45 -11.01 21.50
C VAL A 187 -13.88 -10.47 20.14
N GLU A 188 -15.17 -10.47 19.82
CA GLU A 188 -15.63 -9.86 18.57
C GLU A 188 -15.48 -8.33 18.60
N GLY A 189 -15.16 -7.72 17.46
CA GLY A 189 -14.97 -6.27 17.33
C GLY A 189 -13.64 -5.77 17.90
N LEU A 190 -12.57 -6.56 17.78
CA LEU A 190 -11.24 -6.14 18.24
C LEU A 190 -10.74 -4.92 17.47
N THR A 191 -10.01 -4.08 18.18
CA THR A 191 -9.32 -2.94 17.58
C THR A 191 -7.96 -3.32 17.01
N SER A 192 -7.36 -4.46 17.38
CA SER A 192 -6.09 -4.94 16.84
C SER A 192 -6.10 -6.46 16.68
N GLN A 193 -5.15 -7.02 15.92
CA GLN A 193 -5.14 -8.45 15.63
C GLN A 193 -5.03 -9.32 16.89
N CYS A 194 -5.82 -10.38 16.91
CA CYS A 194 -5.67 -11.50 17.82
C CYS A 194 -4.41 -12.30 17.47
N THR A 195 -3.65 -12.70 18.47
CA THR A 195 -2.47 -13.55 18.29
C THR A 195 -2.93 -15.00 18.17
N CYS A 196 -2.73 -15.62 17.01
CA CYS A 196 -3.08 -17.02 16.76
C CYS A 196 -1.90 -17.75 16.10
N GLY A 197 -0.82 -17.98 16.84
CA GLY A 197 0.42 -18.51 16.30
C GLY A 197 1.08 -17.52 15.33
N ILE A 198 1.38 -17.96 14.12
CA ILE A 198 1.98 -17.10 13.07
C ILE A 198 0.93 -16.41 12.18
N ALA A 199 -0.34 -16.81 12.29
CA ALA A 199 -1.43 -16.26 11.48
C ALA A 199 -1.60 -14.76 11.70
N LYS A 200 -1.96 -14.05 10.63
CA LYS A 200 -2.14 -12.59 10.61
C LYS A 200 -3.60 -12.25 10.45
N ASN A 201 -3.96 -11.02 10.84
CA ASN A 201 -5.29 -10.47 10.62
C ASN A 201 -6.43 -11.29 11.25
N CYS A 202 -6.16 -11.99 12.36
CA CYS A 202 -7.18 -12.74 13.07
C CYS A 202 -7.99 -11.81 13.98
N GLU A 203 -9.31 -11.96 13.99
CA GLU A 203 -10.18 -11.45 15.06
C GLU A 203 -10.29 -12.47 16.20
N SER A 204 -10.33 -13.76 15.86
CA SER A 204 -10.36 -14.86 16.84
C SER A 204 -9.56 -16.05 16.34
N CYS A 205 -9.11 -16.89 17.28
CA CYS A 205 -8.38 -18.12 16.95
C CYS A 205 -9.31 -19.33 16.85
N ASP A 206 -8.86 -20.34 16.11
CA ASP A 206 -9.44 -21.68 16.11
C ASP A 206 -9.23 -22.39 17.45
N GLU A 207 -9.78 -23.60 17.61
CA GLU A 207 -9.65 -24.38 18.84
C GLU A 207 -8.21 -24.73 19.19
N THR A 208 -7.33 -24.80 18.18
CA THR A 208 -5.90 -25.06 18.39
C THR A 208 -5.09 -23.82 18.76
N GLY A 209 -5.66 -22.63 18.58
CA GLY A 209 -5.01 -21.35 18.86
C GLY A 209 -3.96 -20.94 17.83
N ASN A 210 -3.83 -21.64 16.70
CA ASN A 210 -2.73 -21.47 15.74
C ASN A 210 -3.19 -20.99 14.35
N LYS A 211 -4.50 -20.85 14.14
CA LYS A 211 -5.08 -20.30 12.91
C LYS A 211 -6.17 -19.29 13.25
N CYS A 212 -6.46 -18.38 12.31
CA CYS A 212 -7.63 -17.53 12.46
C CYS A 212 -8.91 -18.37 12.31
N LYS A 213 -9.82 -18.26 13.26
CA LYS A 213 -11.20 -18.73 13.12
C LYS A 213 -12.08 -17.72 12.40
N LYS A 214 -11.85 -16.44 12.69
CA LYS A 214 -12.50 -15.30 12.05
C LYS A 214 -11.45 -14.24 11.76
N CYS A 215 -11.51 -13.63 10.58
CA CYS A 215 -10.63 -12.55 10.18
C CYS A 215 -11.09 -11.22 10.79
N LEU A 216 -10.16 -10.26 10.90
CA LEU A 216 -10.49 -8.88 11.25
C LEU A 216 -11.50 -8.27 10.26
N PRO A 217 -12.22 -7.21 10.66
CA PRO A 217 -13.14 -6.51 9.77
C PRO A 217 -12.47 -6.12 8.45
N HIS A 218 -13.21 -6.24 7.35
CA HIS A 218 -12.77 -5.92 5.99
C HIS A 218 -11.73 -6.85 5.38
N ILE A 219 -11.48 -7.99 6.02
CA ILE A 219 -10.52 -9.00 5.59
C ILE A 219 -11.25 -10.34 5.38
N GLN A 220 -11.05 -10.93 4.22
CA GLN A 220 -11.53 -12.23 3.79
C GLN A 220 -10.42 -13.28 3.85
N VAL A 221 -10.88 -14.53 3.95
CA VAL A 221 -10.02 -15.70 3.74
C VAL A 221 -9.64 -15.77 2.27
N ASP A 222 -8.34 -15.92 1.99
CA ASP A 222 -7.79 -16.07 0.65
C ASP A 222 -7.81 -17.54 0.16
N SER A 223 -7.26 -17.78 -1.04
CA SER A 223 -7.21 -19.13 -1.64
C SER A 223 -6.33 -20.12 -0.87
N THR A 224 -5.47 -19.64 0.03
CA THR A 224 -4.60 -20.47 0.88
C THR A 224 -5.26 -20.81 2.22
N GLY A 225 -6.42 -20.20 2.52
CA GLY A 225 -7.11 -20.36 3.79
C GLY A 225 -6.65 -19.39 4.87
N GLU A 226 -5.91 -18.33 4.52
CA GLU A 226 -5.42 -17.29 5.43
C GLU A 226 -6.21 -15.99 5.31
N CYS A 227 -6.19 -15.14 6.35
CA CYS A 227 -6.84 -13.83 6.32
C CYS A 227 -5.98 -12.79 5.56
N GLY A 228 -5.86 -12.97 4.24
CA GLY A 228 -4.96 -12.22 3.38
C GLY A 228 -5.62 -11.34 2.32
N LYS A 229 -6.92 -11.51 2.05
CA LYS A 229 -7.64 -10.80 0.99
C LYS A 229 -8.51 -9.68 1.57
N CYS A 230 -8.60 -8.52 0.95
CA CYS A 230 -9.54 -7.47 1.37
C CYS A 230 -10.97 -7.72 0.85
N ASP A 231 -11.96 -7.22 1.59
CA ASP A 231 -13.35 -7.11 1.10
C ASP A 231 -13.42 -6.22 -0.16
N ASP A 232 -14.48 -6.40 -0.96
CA ASP A 232 -14.71 -5.55 -2.13
C ASP A 232 -14.87 -4.08 -1.69
N GLY A 233 -14.14 -3.18 -2.36
CA GLY A 233 -14.09 -1.76 -2.00
C GLY A 233 -13.06 -1.42 -0.92
N TYR A 234 -12.23 -2.40 -0.50
CA TYR A 234 -11.10 -2.18 0.40
C TYR A 234 -9.77 -2.55 -0.27
N GLU A 235 -8.72 -1.81 0.07
CA GLU A 235 -7.36 -1.98 -0.41
C GLU A 235 -6.39 -2.30 0.73
N LEU A 236 -5.40 -3.14 0.44
CA LEU A 236 -4.41 -3.58 1.41
C LEU A 236 -3.33 -2.50 1.57
N HIS A 237 -3.27 -1.85 2.74
CA HIS A 237 -2.15 -0.97 3.10
C HIS A 237 -1.51 -1.44 4.41
N ALA A 238 -0.19 -1.66 4.36
CA ALA A 238 0.64 -2.02 5.51
C ALA A 238 0.08 -3.18 6.37
N LYS A 239 -0.59 -4.16 5.72
CA LYS A 239 -1.18 -5.41 6.24
C LYS A 239 -2.63 -5.36 6.72
N LEU A 240 -3.28 -4.20 6.72
CA LEU A 240 -4.71 -4.06 7.00
C LEU A 240 -5.45 -3.61 5.73
N CYS A 241 -6.76 -3.86 5.71
CA CYS A 241 -7.63 -3.49 4.60
C CYS A 241 -8.39 -2.20 4.94
N TRP A 242 -8.21 -1.19 4.11
CA TRP A 242 -8.74 0.15 4.30
C TRP A 242 -9.72 0.46 3.18
N LEU A 243 -10.74 1.27 3.47
CA LEU A 243 -11.72 1.62 2.45
C LEU A 243 -11.00 2.32 1.29
N SER A 244 -11.05 1.73 0.10
CA SER A 244 -10.55 2.39 -1.10
C SER A 244 -11.33 3.68 -1.27
N GLU A 245 -10.65 4.82 -1.39
CA GLU A 245 -11.34 6.01 -1.86
C GLU A 245 -11.97 5.63 -3.20
N ILE A 246 -13.31 5.64 -3.26
CA ILE A 246 -14.02 5.51 -4.53
C ILE A 246 -13.48 6.68 -5.34
N LYS A 247 -12.57 6.39 -6.29
CA LYS A 247 -12.08 7.39 -7.23
C LYS A 247 -13.34 8.04 -7.78
N ASP A 248 -13.56 9.31 -7.42
CA ASP A 248 -14.62 10.07 -8.04
C ASP A 248 -14.48 9.83 -9.54
N PRO A 249 -15.60 9.53 -10.26
CA PRO A 249 -15.54 9.33 -11.70
C PRO A 249 -14.69 10.44 -12.30
N PRO A 250 -13.74 10.14 -13.22
CA PRO A 250 -12.85 11.14 -13.77
C PRO A 250 -13.68 12.34 -14.19
N ALA A 251 -13.31 13.52 -13.66
CA ALA A 251 -14.03 14.74 -13.94
C ALA A 251 -14.27 14.82 -15.46
N PRO A 252 -15.52 15.03 -15.91
CA PRO A 252 -15.81 15.09 -17.34
C PRO A 252 -14.84 16.10 -17.99
N PRO A 253 -14.33 15.79 -19.20
CA PRO A 253 -13.38 16.64 -19.88
C PRO A 253 -13.91 18.08 -19.93
N PRO A 254 -13.05 19.10 -19.75
CA PRO A 254 -13.48 20.49 -19.73
C PRO A 254 -14.24 20.78 -21.04
N VAL A 255 -15.53 21.08 -20.89
CA VAL A 255 -16.39 21.46 -22.01
C VAL A 255 -15.80 22.75 -22.60
N PRO A 256 -15.52 22.81 -23.92
CA PRO A 256 -15.09 24.04 -24.55
C PRO A 256 -16.15 25.12 -24.33
N VAL A 257 -15.78 26.22 -23.69
CA VAL A 257 -16.65 27.37 -23.45
C VAL A 257 -16.99 28.00 -24.81
N PRO A 258 -18.26 28.00 -25.26
CA PRO A 258 -18.68 28.81 -26.39
C PRO A 258 -18.85 30.26 -25.90
N GLY A 259 -18.34 31.20 -26.69
CA GLY A 259 -18.45 32.64 -26.43
C GLY A 259 -19.89 33.15 -26.28
N PRO A 260 -20.07 34.42 -25.86
CA PRO A 260 -21.35 34.96 -25.42
C PRO A 260 -22.30 35.21 -26.61
N VAL A 261 -23.48 34.60 -26.58
CA VAL A 261 -24.65 35.01 -27.40
C VAL A 261 -25.95 34.68 -26.63
N PRO A 262 -27.09 35.33 -26.93
CA PRO A 262 -27.92 36.02 -25.95
C PRO A 262 -29.03 35.12 -25.40
N VAL A 263 -29.49 35.50 -24.22
CA VAL A 263 -30.59 34.89 -23.48
C VAL A 263 -31.87 34.83 -24.33
N VAL A 264 -32.36 33.61 -24.59
CA VAL A 264 -33.76 33.36 -24.95
C VAL A 264 -34.39 32.56 -23.81
N VAL A 265 -35.20 33.26 -23.01
CA VAL A 265 -36.07 32.65 -22.01
C VAL A 265 -37.23 32.00 -22.74
N ASN A 266 -37.45 30.70 -22.55
CA ASN A 266 -38.76 30.09 -22.68
C ASN A 266 -38.94 28.94 -21.68
N LYS A 267 -40.18 28.82 -21.21
CA LYS A 267 -40.63 28.26 -19.95
C LYS A 267 -40.87 26.74 -19.98
N LEU A 268 -40.57 26.12 -18.83
CA LEU A 268 -41.23 25.02 -18.12
C LEU A 268 -41.90 23.85 -18.88
N GLY A 269 -41.36 22.66 -18.61
CA GLY A 269 -42.02 21.47 -18.04
C GLY A 269 -40.90 20.57 -17.48
N GLY A 270 -40.84 20.08 -16.24
CA GLY A 270 -41.84 19.68 -15.27
C GLY A 270 -41.51 18.23 -14.88
N GLY A 271 -40.71 18.01 -13.81
CA GLY A 271 -40.31 16.66 -13.39
C GLY A 271 -39.39 16.56 -12.16
N ALA A 272 -39.90 16.97 -10.99
CA ALA A 272 -39.58 16.54 -9.63
C ALA A 272 -38.11 16.40 -9.14
N ILE A 273 -37.77 17.25 -8.14
CA ILE A 273 -37.08 16.98 -6.85
C ILE A 273 -36.17 18.17 -6.49
N ALA A 274 -36.74 19.19 -5.83
CA ALA A 274 -35.99 20.20 -5.07
C ALA A 274 -36.97 20.91 -4.12
N GLY A 275 -37.18 20.35 -2.92
CA GLY A 275 -38.22 20.85 -2.02
C GLY A 275 -37.98 20.71 -0.52
N ILE A 276 -36.77 20.38 -0.04
CA ILE A 276 -36.54 20.18 1.42
C ILE A 276 -35.34 20.96 2.01
N THR A 277 -34.51 21.64 1.23
CA THR A 277 -33.30 22.27 1.81
C THR A 277 -33.49 23.69 2.36
N ILE A 278 -34.58 24.40 2.06
CA ILE A 278 -34.74 25.81 2.50
C ILE A 278 -35.46 25.92 3.86
N ALA A 279 -36.31 24.96 4.24
CA ALA A 279 -37.02 25.02 5.53
C ALA A 279 -36.11 24.72 6.74
N VAL A 280 -35.12 23.82 6.60
CA VAL A 280 -34.22 23.43 7.71
C VAL A 280 -33.28 24.57 8.10
N VAL A 281 -32.81 25.37 7.14
CA VAL A 281 -31.88 26.48 7.41
C VAL A 281 -32.56 27.59 8.22
N ILE A 282 -33.85 27.86 8.00
CA ILE A 282 -34.60 28.86 8.77
C ILE A 282 -34.85 28.37 10.20
N VAL A 283 -35.18 27.09 10.39
CA VAL A 283 -35.44 26.54 11.74
C VAL A 283 -34.18 26.51 12.60
N VAL A 284 -33.02 26.14 12.06
CA VAL A 284 -31.75 26.15 12.81
C VAL A 284 -31.31 27.59 13.13
N GLY A 285 -31.51 28.53 12.20
CA GLY A 285 -31.19 29.95 12.44
C GLY A 285 -31.99 30.57 13.59
N VAL A 286 -33.29 30.27 13.69
CA VAL A 286 -34.16 30.82 14.76
C VAL A 286 -33.82 30.20 16.13
N VAL A 287 -33.48 28.90 16.19
CA VAL A 287 -33.10 28.23 17.44
C VAL A 287 -31.78 28.80 17.99
N CYS A 288 -30.76 28.96 17.14
CA CYS A 288 -29.45 29.48 17.56
C CYS A 288 -29.53 30.93 18.07
N VAL A 289 -30.24 31.81 17.35
CA VAL A 289 -30.40 33.22 17.75
C VAL A 289 -31.25 33.34 19.03
N GLY A 290 -32.29 32.52 19.17
CA GLY A 290 -33.11 32.47 20.38
C GLY A 290 -32.31 32.06 21.63
N THR A 291 -31.50 31.01 21.53
CA THR A 291 -30.65 30.56 22.65
C THR A 291 -29.60 31.60 23.03
N PHE A 292 -29.00 32.29 22.06
CA PHE A 292 -27.99 33.32 22.33
C PHE A 292 -28.58 34.54 23.06
N LEU A 293 -29.77 35.01 22.65
CA LEU A 293 -30.45 36.13 23.30
C LEU A 293 -30.94 35.77 24.72
N PHE A 294 -31.38 34.52 24.94
CA PHE A 294 -31.81 34.06 26.25
C PHE A 294 -30.65 33.99 27.26
N LEU A 295 -29.49 33.48 26.84
CA LEU A 295 -28.29 33.45 27.69
C LEU A 295 -27.82 34.87 28.05
N LYS A 296 -27.81 35.80 27.07
CA LYS A 296 -27.40 37.20 27.32
C LYS A 296 -28.31 37.91 28.33
N LYS A 297 -29.63 37.65 28.28
CA LYS A 297 -30.60 38.19 29.26
C LYS A 297 -30.36 37.62 30.67
N LYS A 298 -30.05 36.33 30.79
CA LYS A 298 -29.78 35.69 32.08
C LYS A 298 -28.51 36.23 32.74
N PHE A 299 -27.44 36.44 31.98
CA PHE A 299 -26.21 37.06 32.50
C PHE A 299 -26.42 38.51 32.93
N TYR A 300 -27.22 39.29 32.20
CA TYR A 300 -27.51 40.67 32.58
C TYR A 300 -28.31 40.77 33.88
N ASN A 301 -29.32 39.91 34.06
CA ASN A 301 -30.11 39.89 35.29
C ASN A 301 -29.30 39.46 36.51
N VAL A 302 -28.43 38.45 36.37
CA VAL A 302 -27.51 38.02 37.45
C VAL A 302 -26.52 39.12 37.82
N ALA A 303 -26.00 39.87 36.84
CA ALA A 303 -25.10 40.99 37.10
C ALA A 303 -25.79 42.17 37.82
N VAL A 304 -27.08 42.41 37.56
CA VAL A 304 -27.87 43.44 38.25
C VAL A 304 -28.19 43.03 39.70
N GLU A 305 -28.48 41.75 39.94
CA GLU A 305 -28.79 41.22 41.27
C GLU A 305 -27.55 41.21 42.19
N ILE A 306 -26.36 40.93 41.66
CA ILE A 306 -25.10 41.03 42.40
C ILE A 306 -24.80 42.50 42.78
N ARG A 307 -25.12 43.46 41.90
CA ARG A 307 -24.85 44.88 42.16
C ARG A 307 -25.79 45.50 43.21
N ASN A 308 -27.02 44.99 43.34
CA ASN A 308 -27.99 45.46 44.34
C ASN A 308 -27.77 44.86 45.74
N ASN A 309 -27.06 43.73 45.86
CA ASN A 309 -26.69 43.12 47.15
C ASN A 309 -25.35 43.65 47.73
N LEU A 310 -24.72 44.61 47.04
CA LEU A 310 -23.43 45.23 47.43
C LEU A 310 -23.56 46.72 47.82
N LYS A 311 -24.77 47.17 48.15
CA LYS A 311 -25.06 48.50 48.71
C LYS A 311 -25.78 48.40 50.05
#